data_AF-A0A1B9B3Q6-F1
#
_entry.id   AF-A0A1B9B3Q6-F1
#
_cell.length_a   1.000
_cell.length_b   1.000
_cell.length_c   1.000
_cell.angle_alpha   90.00
_cell.angle_beta   90.00
_cell.angle_gamma   90.00
#
_symmetry.space_group_name_H-M   'P 1'
#
loop_
_entity.id
_entity.type
_entity.pdbx_description
1 polymer ?
#
loop_
_entity_poly.entity_id
_entity_poly.type
_entity_poly.pdbx_seq_one_letter_code
_entity_poly.pdbx_strand_id
1 'polypeptide(L)' 'MAGERIQLNVRITKGTSDKLDEIVEYYQENLKLGRIYKGDVLTDIIEKSYEVMNKQKSRQR' A
#
# COMPACT_ATOMS: atom_id res chain seq x y z
N MET A 1 -17.75 14.36 5.95
CA MET A 1 -17.11 13.95 7.22
C MET A 1 -15.62 14.01 6.99
N ALA A 2 -14.88 14.83 7.74
CA ALA A 2 -13.43 14.92 7.58
C ALA A 2 -12.83 13.51 7.74
N GLY A 3 -12.09 13.03 6.75
CA GLY A 3 -11.69 11.63 6.62
C GLY A 3 -11.02 11.10 7.88
N GLU A 4 -11.71 10.22 8.59
CA GLU A 4 -11.19 9.56 9.79
C GLU A 4 -9.95 8.74 9.41
N ARG A 5 -8.78 9.20 9.87
CA ARG A 5 -7.53 8.44 9.74
C ARG A 5 -7.46 7.42 10.86
N ILE A 6 -7.40 6.15 10.49
CA ILE A 6 -7.26 5.03 11.45
C ILE A 6 -5.82 4.51 11.38
N GLN A 7 -5.17 4.37 12.53
CA GLN A 7 -3.87 3.72 12.61
C GLN A 7 -4.04 2.19 12.56
N LEU A 8 -3.36 1.55 11.61
CA LEU A 8 -3.33 0.11 11.49
C LEU A 8 -2.03 -0.46 12.09
N ASN A 9 -2.15 -1.23 13.16
CA ASN A 9 -1.02 -1.95 13.75
C ASN A 9 -0.91 -3.33 13.10
N VAL A 10 0.16 -3.57 12.34
CA VAL A 10 0.37 -4.84 11.62
C VAL A 10 1.61 -5.54 12.14
N ARG A 11 1.51 -6.85 12.34
CA ARG A 11 2.67 -7.72 12.55
C ARG A 11 2.96 -8.47 11.26
N ILE A 12 4.15 -8.30 10.73
CA ILE A 12 4.62 -8.96 9.51
C ILE A 12 5.95 -9.66 9.75
N THR A 13 6.30 -10.60 8.88
CA THR A 13 7.62 -11.24 8.93
C THR A 13 8.71 -10.25 8.52
N LYS A 14 9.96 -10.48 8.94
CA LYS A 14 11.10 -9.67 8.50
C LYS A 14 11.19 -9.59 6.97
N GLY A 15 11.11 -10.73 6.30
CA GLY A 15 11.16 -10.78 4.83
C GLY A 15 9.96 -10.12 4.14
N THR A 16 8.86 -9.81 4.84
CA THR A 16 7.79 -8.95 4.31
C THR A 16 8.11 -7.47 4.53
N SER A 17 8.68 -7.13 5.68
CA SER A 17 9.16 -5.77 5.96
C SER A 17 10.24 -5.36 4.97
N ASP A 18 11.22 -6.23 4.70
CA ASP A 18 12.32 -5.94 3.77
C ASP A 18 11.80 -5.66 2.35
N LYS A 19 10.78 -6.40 1.90
CA LYS A 19 10.12 -6.13 0.61
C LYS A 19 9.40 -4.78 0.59
N LEU A 20 8.74 -4.40 1.68
CA LEU A 20 8.07 -3.10 1.77
C LEU A 20 9.10 -1.96 1.66
N ASP A 21 10.29 -2.16 2.22
CA ASP A 21 11.38 -1.18 2.19
C ASP A 21 11.92 -1.00 0.77
N GLU A 22 12.14 -2.11 0.06
CA GLU A 22 12.54 -2.10 -1.36
C GLU A 22 11.50 -1.39 -2.26
N ILE A 23 10.20 -1.58 -2.01
CA ILE A 23 9.15 -0.89 -2.77
C ILE A 23 9.17 0.62 -2.47
N VAL A 24 9.40 1.02 -1.22
CA VAL A 24 9.52 2.43 -0.84
C VAL A 24 10.71 3.09 -1.53
N GLU A 25 11.86 2.40 -1.58
CA GLU A 25 13.05 2.87 -2.31
C GLU A 25 12.74 3.05 -3.79
N TYR A 26 12.15 2.03 -4.43
CA TYR A 26 11.73 2.10 -5.83
C TYR A 26 10.79 3.29 -6.08
N TYR A 27 9.82 3.54 -5.20
CA TYR A 27 8.92 4.70 -5.35
C TYR A 27 9.66 6.02 -5.17
N GLN A 28 10.58 6.13 -4.21
CA GLN A 28 11.37 7.36 -4.01
C GLN A 28 12.25 7.70 -5.21
N GLU A 29 12.85 6.70 -5.85
CA GLU A 29 13.70 6.91 -7.02
C GLU A 29 12.89 7.32 -8.27
N ASN A 30 11.69 6.76 -8.42
CA ASN A 30 10.91 6.90 -9.66
C ASN A 30 9.84 8.00 -9.58
N LEU A 31 9.37 8.35 -8.38
CA LEU A 31 8.39 9.41 -8.18
C LEU A 31 9.10 10.68 -7.70
N LYS A 32 8.94 11.78 -8.44
CA LYS A 32 9.39 13.12 -8.02
C LYS A 32 8.50 13.72 -6.91
N LEU A 33 7.96 12.87 -6.04
CA LEU A 33 6.93 13.18 -5.05
C LEU A 33 7.52 13.12 -3.63
N GLY A 34 8.50 13.98 -3.36
CA GLY A 34 9.04 14.17 -2.02
C GLY A 34 9.45 12.88 -1.30
N ARG A 35 9.38 12.88 0.04
CA ARG A 35 9.69 11.70 0.85
C ARG A 35 8.47 10.79 0.94
N ILE A 36 8.68 9.51 0.67
CA ILE A 36 7.63 8.47 0.71
C ILE A 36 7.83 7.61 1.95
N TYR A 37 6.75 7.33 2.68
CA TYR A 37 6.78 6.50 3.88
C TYR A 37 6.17 5.11 3.63
N LYS A 38 6.58 4.14 4.45
CA LYS A 38 6.03 2.76 4.43
C LYS A 38 4.51 2.74 4.54
N GLY A 39 3.93 3.67 5.32
CA GLY A 39 2.48 3.79 5.49
C GLY A 39 1.76 4.22 4.20
N ASP A 40 2.36 5.13 3.42
CA ASP A 40 1.80 5.57 2.14
C ASP A 40 1.81 4.42 1.14
N VAL A 41 2.94 3.71 1.04
CA VAL A 41 3.09 2.54 0.18
C VAL A 41 2.13 1.41 0.56
N LEU A 42 2.02 1.11 1.86
CA LEU A 42 1.09 0.07 2.33
C LEU A 42 -0.36 0.43 2.00
N THR A 43 -0.74 1.69 2.15
CA THR A 43 -2.09 2.17 1.81
C THR A 43 -2.38 1.99 0.33
N ASP A 44 -1.46 2.44 -0.53
CA ASP A 44 -1.57 2.29 -1.99
C ASP A 44 -1.66 0.82 -2.44
N ILE A 45 -0.87 -0.07 -1.83
CA ILE A 45 -0.95 -1.52 -2.08
C ILE A 45 -2.34 -2.06 -1.72
N ILE A 46 -2.89 -1.66 -0.58
CA ILE A 46 -4.22 -2.11 -0.12
C ILE A 46 -5.30 -1.62 -1.08
N GLU A 47 -5.28 -0.35 -1.47
CA GLU A 47 -6.26 0.23 -2.41
C GLU A 47 -6.23 -0.46 -3.77
N LYS A 48 -5.04 -0.64 -4.36
CA LYS A 48 -4.86 -1.38 -5.61
C LYS A 48 -5.36 -2.82 -5.52
N SER A 49 -5.06 -3.50 -4.42
CA SER A 49 -5.51 -4.88 -4.20
C SER A 49 -7.03 -4.96 -4.07
N TYR A 50 -7.65 -3.98 -3.41
CA TYR A 50 -9.10 -3.87 -3.27
C TYR A 50 -9.79 -3.66 -4.63
N GLU A 51 -9.24 -2.80 -5.49
CA GLU A 51 -9.73 -2.61 -6.85
C GLU A 51 -9.70 -3.91 -7.66
N VAL A 52 -8.58 -4.65 -7.61
CA VAL A 52 -8.43 -5.93 -8.30
C VAL A 52 -9.46 -6.93 -7.80
N MET A 53 -9.65 -7.04 -6.49
CA MET A 53 -10.67 -7.91 -5.89
C MET A 53 -12.08 -7.55 -6.42
N ASN A 54 -12.43 -6.26 -6.48
CA ASN A 54 -13.74 -5.85 -6.97
C ASN A 54 -13.94 -6.14 -8.47
N LYS A 55 -12.90 -5.94 -9.29
CA LYS A 55 -12.91 -6.33 -10.71
C LYS A 55 -13.11 -7.83 -10.90
N GLN A 56 -12.56 -8.65 -10.00
CA GLN A 56 -12.77 -10.10 -10.02
C GLN A 56 -14.21 -10.46 -9.61
N LYS A 57 -14.75 -9.86 -8.55
CA LYS A 57 -16.14 -10.06 -8.12
C LYS A 57 -17.16 -9.69 -9.20
N SER A 58 -16.92 -8.62 -9.94
CA SER A 58 -17.84 -8.17 -11.01
C SER A 58 -17.84 -9.10 -12.22
N ARG A 59 -16.76 -9.84 -12.48
CA ARG A 59 -16.65 -10.82 -13.57
C ARG A 59 -17.25 -12.19 -13.23
N GLN A 60 -17.47 -12.47 -11.94
CA GLN A 60 -18.10 -13.71 -11.46
C GLN A 60 -19.62 -13.59 -11.30
N ARG A 61 -20.17 -12.38 -11.49
CA ARG A 61 -21.61 -12.12 -11.61
C ARG A 61 -22.02 -12.18 -13.07
#